data_AF-A0A1C5GGV0-F1
#
_entry.id   AF-A0A1C5GGV0-F1
#
_cell.length_a   1.000
_cell.length_b   1.000
_cell.length_c   1.000
_cell.angle_alpha   90.00
_cell.angle_beta   90.00
_cell.angle_gamma   90.00
#
_symmetry.space_group_name_H-M   'P 1'
#
loop_
_entity.id
_entity.type
_entity.pdbx_description
1 polymer ?
#
loop_
_entity_poly.entity_id
_entity_poly.type
_entity_poly.pdbx_seq_one_letter_code
_entity_poly.pdbx_strand_id
1 'polypeptide(L)' 'MPQLTHNEDGSTTLSINSNELKALRDLVIDRVPELKRVREIADNPDVRTTLRFVKSVIS' A
#
# COMPACT_ATOMS: atom_id res chain seq x y z
N MET A 1 -2.40 -12.70 15.38
CA MET A 1 -3.10 -11.66 14.60
C MET A 1 -2.99 -10.35 15.37
N PRO A 2 -2.82 -9.21 14.68
CA PRO A 2 -2.73 -7.91 15.33
C PRO A 2 -4.03 -7.63 16.11
N GLN A 3 -3.88 -7.10 17.32
CA GLN A 3 -5.01 -6.80 18.21
C GLN A 3 -5.21 -5.30 18.29
N LEU A 4 -6.46 -4.87 18.04
CA LEU A 4 -6.89 -3.49 18.20
C LEU A 4 -7.65 -3.37 19.52
N THR A 5 -7.08 -2.63 20.47
CA THR A 5 -7.70 -2.34 21.76
C THR A 5 -8.21 -0.91 21.74
N HIS A 6 -9.51 -0.73 21.97
CA HIS A 6 -10.08 0.59 22.20
C HIS A 6 -10.02 0.86 23.71
N ASN A 7 -9.29 1.89 24.10
CA ASN A 7 -9.10 2.27 25.49
C ASN A 7 -10.24 3.19 25.95
N GLU A 8 -10.48 3.25 27.26
CA GLU A 8 -11.55 4.07 27.86
C GLU A 8 -11.34 5.57 27.66
N ASP A 9 -10.11 6.00 27.39
CA ASP A 9 -9.75 7.39 27.07
C ASP A 9 -10.03 7.78 25.59
N GLY A 10 -10.62 6.86 24.81
CA GLY A 10 -10.94 7.05 23.39
C GLY A 10 -9.74 6.81 22.46
N SER A 11 -8.57 6.45 22.99
CA SER A 11 -7.42 6.06 22.17
C SER A 11 -7.56 4.62 21.66
N THR A 12 -6.91 4.32 20.53
CA THR A 12 -6.84 2.96 19.99
C THR A 12 -5.40 2.49 19.99
N THR A 13 -5.12 1.41 20.70
CA THR A 13 -3.80 0.77 20.71
C THR A 13 -3.80 -0.41 19.75
N LEU A 14 -2.88 -0.37 18.79
CA LEU A 14 -2.60 -1.48 17.88
C LEU A 14 -1.40 -2.28 18.42
N SER A 15 -1.66 -3.50 18.89
CA SER A 15 -0.63 -4.42 19.35
C SER A 15 -0.24 -5.37 18.22
N ILE A 16 1.00 -5.23 17.74
CA ILE A 16 1.63 -6.09 16.72
C ILE A 16 2.86 -6.73 17.37
N ASN A 17 2.99 -8.06 17.26
CA ASN A 17 4.20 -8.73 17.74
C ASN A 17 5.33 -8.70 16.70
N SER A 18 6.57 -8.98 17.13
CA SER A 18 7.76 -8.92 16.28
C SER A 18 7.72 -9.87 15.07
N ASN A 19 7.02 -11.00 15.17
CA ASN A 19 6.88 -11.96 14.07
C ASN A 19 5.91 -11.44 13.00
N GLU A 20 4.82 -10.80 13.41
CA GLU A 20 3.86 -10.15 12.50
C GLU A 20 4.49 -8.94 11.80
N LEU A 21 5.30 -8.16 12.53
CA LEU A 21 6.10 -7.07 11.97
C LEU A 21 7.11 -7.57 10.94
N LYS A 22 7.75 -8.71 11.19
CA LYS A 22 8.66 -9.36 10.24
C LYS A 22 7.92 -9.82 8.98
N ALA A 23 6.75 -10.44 9.12
CA ALA A 23 5.94 -10.85 7.97
C ALA A 23 5.45 -9.65 7.13
N LEU A 24 5.03 -8.57 7.78
CA LEU A 24 4.68 -7.31 7.11
C LEU A 24 5.89 -6.70 6.38
N ARG A 25 7.05 -6.70 7.03
CA ARG A 25 8.30 -6.23 6.43
C ARG A 25 8.68 -7.04 5.20
N ASP A 26 8.63 -8.37 5.29
CA ASP A 26 9.03 -9.26 4.21
C ASP A 26 8.03 -9.14 3.03
N LEU A 27 6.72 -9.01 3.30
CA LEU A 27 5.69 -8.72 2.29
C LEU A 27 5.94 -7.38 1.58
N VAL A 28 6.29 -6.33 2.33
CA VAL A 28 6.61 -5.02 1.76
C VAL A 28 7.89 -5.11 0.93
N ILE A 29 8.94 -5.76 1.42
CA ILE A 29 10.20 -5.93 0.69
C ILE A 29 9.97 -6.67 -0.63
N ASP A 30 9.16 -7.72 -0.64
CA ASP A 30 8.87 -8.49 -1.85
C ASP A 30 8.05 -7.68 -2.88
N ARG A 31 7.16 -6.80 -2.41
CA ARG A 31 6.30 -5.97 -3.29
C ARG A 31 6.92 -4.63 -3.70
N VAL A 32 7.93 -4.14 -2.98
CA VAL A 32 8.63 -2.87 -3.30
C VAL A 32 9.19 -2.84 -4.73
N PRO A 33 9.83 -3.90 -5.27
CA PRO A 33 10.29 -3.92 -6.65
C PRO A 33 9.15 -3.77 -7.66
N GLU A 34 8.01 -4.43 -7.41
CA GLU A 34 6.82 -4.32 -8.27
C GLU A 34 6.23 -2.91 -8.20
N LEU A 35 6.11 -2.33 -7.01
CA LEU A 35 5.62 -0.96 -6.82
C LEU A 35 6.53 0.08 -7.46
N LYS A 36 7.86 -0.13 -7.43
CA LYS A 36 8.81 0.72 -8.16
C LYS A 36 8.60 0.64 -9.67
N ARG A 37 8.45 -0.57 -10.23
CA ARG A 37 8.16 -0.75 -11.66
C ARG A 37 6.84 -0.10 -12.05
N VAL A 38 5.79 -0.28 -11.25
CA VAL A 38 4.48 0.36 -11.51
C VAL A 38 4.61 1.88 -11.49
N ARG A 39 5.39 2.44 -10.56
CA ARG A 39 5.66 3.87 -10.52
C ARG A 39 6.44 4.35 -11.75
N GLU A 40 7.50 3.64 -12.15
CA GLU A 40 8.27 3.97 -13.36
C GLU A 40 7.42 3.91 -14.63
N ILE A 41 6.55 2.91 -14.75
CA ILE A 41 5.59 2.77 -15.84
C ILE A 41 4.54 3.90 -15.78
N ALA A 42 4.06 4.26 -14.59
CA ALA A 42 3.09 5.33 -14.41
C ALA A 42 3.70 6.73 -14.61
N ASP A 43 5.01 6.90 -14.43
CA ASP A 43 5.72 8.14 -14.72
C ASP A 43 6.02 8.29 -16.23
N ASN A 44 5.85 7.23 -17.02
CA ASN A 44 5.95 7.30 -18.47
C ASN A 44 4.80 8.19 -19.05
N PRO A 45 5.13 9.24 -19.82
CA PRO A 45 4.14 10.18 -20.36
C PRO A 45 3.10 9.54 -21.28
N ASP A 46 3.45 8.50 -22.02
CA ASP A 46 2.53 7.78 -22.92
C ASP A 46 1.51 6.96 -22.12
N VAL A 47 1.96 6.34 -21.04
CA VAL A 47 1.11 5.58 -20.12
C VAL A 47 0.18 6.51 -19.34
N ARG A 48 0.67 7.66 -18.86
CA ARG A 48 -0.20 8.68 -18.23
C ARG A 48 -1.29 9.17 -19.18
N THR A 49 -0.95 9.37 -20.44
CA THR A 49 -1.91 9.83 -21.45
C THR A 49 -2.96 8.78 -21.71
N THR A 50 -2.55 7.52 -21.83
CA THR A 50 -3.46 6.37 -22.00
C THR A 50 -4.38 6.19 -20.79
N LEU A 51 -3.83 6.23 -19.57
CA LEU A 51 -4.61 6.14 -18.33
C LEU A 51 -5.59 7.31 -18.19
N ARG A 52 -5.20 8.52 -18.60
CA ARG A 52 -6.08 9.69 -18.59
C ARG A 52 -7.22 9.55 -19.60
N PHE A 53 -6.93 9.06 -20.80
CA PHE A 53 -7.93 8.78 -21.82
C PHE A 53 -8.93 7.73 -21.33
N VAL A 54 -8.43 6.58 -20.84
CA VAL A 54 -9.26 5.52 -20.27
C VAL A 54 -10.15 6.10 -19.17
N LYS A 55 -9.58 6.82 -18.20
CA LYS A 55 -10.35 7.48 -17.13
C LYS A 55 -11.43 8.42 -17.66
N SER A 56 -11.20 9.17 -18.74
CA SER A 56 -12.22 10.05 -19.34
C SER A 56 -13.34 9.32 -20.07
N VAL A 57 -13.13 8.05 -20.43
CA VAL A 57 -14.15 7.23 -21.11
C VAL A 57 -15.04 6.51 -20.09
N ILE A 58 -14.50 6.14 -18.92
CA ILE A 58 -15.26 5.42 -17.88
C ILE A 58 -15.92 6.35 -16.86
N SER A 59 -15.55 7.63 -16.79
CA SER A 59 -16.03 8.61 -15.82
C SER A 59 -16.91 9.67 -16.47
#